data_AF-A0A431KST6-F1
#
_entry.id   AF-A0A431KST6-F1
#
_cell.length_a   1.000
_cell.length_b   1.000
_cell.length_c   1.000
_cell.angle_alpha   90.00
_cell.angle_beta   90.00
_cell.angle_gamma   90.00
#
_symmetry.space_group_name_H-M   'P 1'
#
loop_
_entity.id
_entity.type
_entity.pdbx_description
1 polymer ?
#
loop_
_entity_poly.entity_id
_entity_poly.type
_entity_poly.pdbx_seq_one_letter_code
_entity_poly.pdbx_strand_id
1 'polypeptide(L)'
;MSADLNELRKRVGEPHETTRVVLQKGDTFWRLAEIKYGGMHPIDAIYAVNDLLPRYEDRDGRKVLVDPIYYAGREYILPAKHELAKLQTEFWQSFDPATDEERLGVSDKRSSVCLRWDENFTELTRKKYNGRDAANAVYELNHMTPSVTVQDGVKQVSEPICQAGRSYDFPAEIEISELETKYKERIKRLLVD
;
A
#
# COMPACT_ATOMS: atom_id res chain seq x y z
N MET A 1 -38.93 1.85 -4.21
CA MET A 1 -37.53 1.36 -4.31
C MET A 1 -37.30 0.91 -5.73
N SER A 2 -36.27 1.44 -6.41
CA SER A 2 -35.95 1.06 -7.81
C SER A 2 -35.37 -0.35 -7.87
N ALA A 3 -35.53 -1.02 -9.02
CA ALA A 3 -34.97 -2.35 -9.29
C ALA A 3 -33.45 -2.39 -9.03
N ASP A 4 -32.74 -1.30 -9.35
CA ASP A 4 -31.29 -1.14 -9.14
C ASP A 4 -30.85 -1.29 -7.67
N LEU A 5 -31.66 -0.80 -6.71
CA LEU A 5 -31.29 -0.87 -5.29
C LEU A 5 -31.40 -2.31 -4.75
N ASN A 6 -32.39 -3.08 -5.24
CA ASN A 6 -32.55 -4.47 -4.85
C ASN A 6 -31.44 -5.35 -5.44
N GLU A 7 -30.99 -5.04 -6.66
CA GLU A 7 -29.84 -5.71 -7.27
C GLU A 7 -28.54 -5.39 -6.52
N LEU A 8 -28.30 -4.12 -6.19
CA LEU A 8 -27.16 -3.69 -5.37
C LEU A 8 -27.13 -4.38 -4.00
N ARG A 9 -28.28 -4.46 -3.30
CA ARG A 9 -28.38 -5.17 -2.00
C ARG A 9 -27.99 -6.64 -2.10
N LYS A 10 -28.45 -7.33 -3.15
CA LYS A 10 -28.06 -8.73 -3.39
C LYS A 10 -26.56 -8.88 -3.65
N ARG A 11 -25.93 -7.91 -4.31
CA ARG A 11 -24.49 -7.93 -4.61
C ARG A 11 -23.61 -7.68 -3.38
N VAL A 12 -24.00 -6.75 -2.51
CA VAL A 12 -23.19 -6.40 -1.33
C VAL A 12 -23.40 -7.36 -0.15
N GLY A 13 -24.47 -8.15 -0.19
CA GLY A 13 -24.82 -9.09 0.86
C GLY A 13 -25.37 -8.43 2.13
N GLU A 14 -25.72 -9.26 3.10
CA GLU A 14 -26.22 -8.83 4.40
C GLU A 14 -25.11 -8.27 5.31
N PRO A 15 -25.41 -7.45 6.32
CA PRO A 15 -24.39 -6.84 7.17
C PRO A 15 -23.53 -7.83 7.98
N HIS A 16 -23.99 -9.07 8.17
CA HIS A 16 -23.34 -10.06 9.04
C HIS A 16 -22.42 -11.03 8.30
N GLU A 17 -22.36 -10.95 6.97
CA GLU A 17 -21.52 -11.80 6.13
C GLU A 17 -20.39 -11.01 5.47
N THR A 18 -19.25 -11.67 5.30
CA THR A 18 -18.19 -11.21 4.42
C THR A 18 -18.55 -11.58 2.98
N THR A 19 -18.59 -10.58 2.10
CA THR A 19 -19.08 -10.74 0.73
C THR A 19 -18.02 -10.34 -0.27
N ARG A 20 -17.81 -11.19 -1.28
CA ARG A 20 -17.00 -10.86 -2.46
C ARG A 20 -17.89 -10.18 -3.50
N VAL A 21 -17.55 -8.93 -3.84
CA VAL A 21 -18.29 -8.09 -4.78
C VAL A 21 -17.44 -7.76 -5.98
N VAL A 22 -17.97 -8.01 -7.17
CA VAL A 22 -17.39 -7.48 -8.42
C VAL A 22 -17.94 -6.07 -8.62
N LEU A 23 -17.06 -5.07 -8.69
CA LEU A 23 -17.48 -3.68 -8.88
C LEU A 23 -17.85 -3.42 -10.35
N GLN A 24 -18.93 -2.70 -10.58
CA GLN A 24 -19.37 -2.24 -11.88
C GLN A 24 -18.97 -0.77 -12.09
N LYS A 25 -19.03 -0.30 -13.34
CA LYS A 25 -18.75 1.10 -13.67
C LYS A 25 -19.73 2.02 -12.92
N GLY A 26 -19.20 2.89 -12.07
CA GLY A 26 -20.00 3.84 -11.28
C GLY A 26 -20.39 3.36 -9.87
N ASP A 27 -20.06 2.13 -9.49
CA ASP A 27 -20.06 1.74 -8.08
C ASP A 27 -18.96 2.47 -7.33
N THR A 28 -19.14 2.74 -6.04
CA THR A 28 -18.09 3.26 -5.15
C THR A 28 -18.13 2.47 -3.86
N PHE A 29 -17.00 2.29 -3.16
CA PHE A 29 -17.04 1.57 -1.88
C PHE A 29 -17.91 2.31 -0.86
N TRP A 30 -17.93 3.65 -0.94
CA TRP A 30 -18.81 4.48 -0.13
C TRP A 30 -20.29 4.08 -0.31
N ARG A 31 -20.77 4.02 -1.56
CA ARG A 31 -22.16 3.67 -1.87
C ARG A 31 -22.48 2.23 -1.48
N LEU A 32 -21.57 1.30 -1.73
CA LEU A 32 -21.77 -0.11 -1.39
C LEU A 32 -21.78 -0.34 0.13
N ALA A 33 -20.91 0.35 0.85
CA ALA A 33 -20.87 0.35 2.31
C ALA A 33 -22.14 0.97 2.91
N GLU A 34 -22.64 2.08 2.35
CA GLU A 34 -23.88 2.70 2.78
C GLU A 34 -25.06 1.71 2.73
N ILE A 35 -25.13 0.93 1.65
CA ILE A 35 -26.16 -0.09 1.44
C ILE A 35 -25.99 -1.27 2.40
N LYS A 36 -24.76 -1.81 2.54
CA LYS A 36 -24.48 -2.99 3.36
C LYS A 36 -24.57 -2.71 4.86
N TYR A 37 -24.07 -1.55 5.31
CA TYR A 37 -23.92 -1.24 6.74
C TYR A 37 -24.93 -0.21 7.26
N GLY A 38 -25.86 0.25 6.42
CA GLY A 38 -26.93 1.16 6.82
C GLY A 38 -26.45 2.57 7.15
N GLY A 39 -25.71 3.20 6.25
CA GLY A 39 -25.19 4.57 6.44
C GLY A 39 -23.78 4.67 7.02
N MET A 40 -23.16 3.55 7.39
CA MET A 40 -21.77 3.52 7.83
C MET A 40 -20.81 3.33 6.65
N HIS A 41 -19.67 4.03 6.70
CA HIS A 41 -18.63 3.97 5.67
C HIS A 41 -17.28 3.58 6.30
N PRO A 42 -17.07 2.31 6.67
CA PRO A 42 -15.82 1.85 7.28
C PRO A 42 -14.73 1.69 6.20
N ILE A 43 -14.35 2.81 5.58
CA ILE A 43 -13.42 2.84 4.44
C ILE A 43 -12.03 2.31 4.83
N ASP A 44 -11.58 2.59 6.06
CA ASP A 44 -10.37 2.04 6.66
C ASP A 44 -10.39 0.49 6.73
N ALA A 45 -11.50 -0.10 7.17
CA ALA A 45 -11.65 -1.56 7.15
C ALA A 45 -11.66 -2.14 5.72
N ILE A 46 -12.26 -1.42 4.76
CA ILE A 46 -12.28 -1.81 3.34
C ILE A 46 -10.87 -1.76 2.75
N TYR A 47 -10.05 -0.77 3.13
CA TYR A 47 -8.64 -0.74 2.75
C TYR A 47 -7.89 -1.95 3.30
N ALA A 48 -8.01 -2.20 4.61
CA ALA A 48 -7.31 -3.30 5.28
C ALA A 48 -7.64 -4.67 4.69
N VAL A 49 -8.92 -4.98 4.48
CA VAL A 49 -9.34 -6.32 4.03
C VAL A 49 -9.05 -6.59 2.55
N ASN A 50 -8.82 -5.55 1.74
CA ASN A 50 -8.54 -5.67 0.31
C ASN A 50 -7.07 -5.42 -0.05
N ASP A 51 -6.21 -5.21 0.96
CA ASP A 51 -4.81 -4.81 0.76
C ASP A 51 -4.68 -3.63 -0.22
N LEU A 52 -5.60 -2.66 -0.10
CA LEU A 52 -5.63 -1.48 -0.95
C LEU A 52 -4.72 -0.39 -0.39
N LEU A 53 -4.05 0.35 -1.29
CA LEU A 53 -3.28 1.53 -0.90
C LEU A 53 -4.25 2.67 -0.50
N PRO A 54 -4.22 3.14 0.76
CA PRO A 54 -5.06 4.22 1.26
C PRO A 54 -4.74 5.52 0.55
N ARG A 55 -5.80 6.23 0.19
CA ARG A 55 -5.71 7.57 -0.38
C ARG A 55 -6.23 8.57 0.64
N TYR A 56 -5.50 9.67 0.76
CA TYR A 56 -5.89 10.79 1.61
C TYR A 56 -6.02 12.04 0.76
N GLU A 57 -6.98 12.87 1.15
CA GLU A 57 -7.07 14.24 0.68
C GLU A 57 -6.85 15.18 1.86
N ASP A 58 -6.12 16.26 1.62
CA ASP A 58 -6.09 17.37 2.57
C ASP A 58 -7.39 18.16 2.45
N ARG A 59 -8.16 18.17 3.53
CA ARG A 59 -9.39 18.96 3.67
C ARG A 59 -9.28 19.77 4.94
N ASP A 60 -9.21 21.09 4.78
CA ASP A 60 -9.11 22.05 5.88
C ASP A 60 -7.92 21.78 6.84
N GLY A 61 -6.77 21.39 6.29
CA GLY A 61 -5.56 21.09 7.06
C GLY A 61 -5.60 19.74 7.78
N ARG A 62 -6.54 18.87 7.41
CA ARG A 62 -6.67 17.51 7.94
C ARG A 62 -6.59 16.49 6.80
N LYS A 63 -5.77 15.46 6.98
CA LYS A 63 -5.78 14.29 6.10
C LYS A 63 -7.06 13.49 6.34
N VAL A 64 -7.92 13.40 5.33
CA VAL A 64 -9.15 12.61 5.36
C VAL A 64 -8.99 11.42 4.44
N LEU A 65 -9.29 10.22 4.94
CA LEU A 65 -9.30 9.01 4.15
C LEU A 65 -10.44 9.08 3.12
N VAL A 66 -10.14 8.83 1.85
CA VAL A 66 -11.13 8.87 0.75
C VAL A 66 -11.35 7.51 0.14
N ASP A 67 -12.42 7.39 -0.64
CA ASP A 67 -12.77 6.14 -1.36
C ASP A 67 -11.58 5.67 -2.23
N PRO A 68 -11.21 4.36 -2.17
CA PRO A 68 -10.13 3.83 -2.99
C PRO A 68 -10.31 4.08 -4.48
N ILE A 69 -9.21 4.12 -5.23
CA ILE A 69 -9.30 3.89 -6.68
C ILE A 69 -9.53 2.41 -6.88
N TYR A 70 -10.65 2.07 -7.50
CA TYR A 70 -11.02 0.71 -7.84
C TYR A 70 -11.10 0.52 -9.35
N TYR A 71 -10.98 -0.74 -9.76
CA TYR A 71 -11.11 -1.15 -11.15
C TYR A 71 -12.44 -1.90 -11.32
N ALA A 72 -13.31 -1.37 -12.18
CA ALA A 72 -14.54 -2.08 -12.54
C ALA A 72 -14.19 -3.46 -13.15
N GLY A 73 -14.96 -4.48 -12.80
CA GLY A 73 -14.74 -5.87 -13.18
C GLY A 73 -13.81 -6.65 -12.21
N ARG A 74 -13.16 -5.98 -11.27
CA ARG A 74 -12.36 -6.65 -10.22
C ARG A 74 -13.23 -7.03 -9.02
N GLU A 75 -12.90 -8.17 -8.42
CA GLU A 75 -13.50 -8.66 -7.17
C GLU A 75 -12.82 -8.00 -5.97
N TYR A 76 -13.65 -7.55 -5.03
CA TYR A 76 -13.25 -6.95 -3.76
C TYR A 76 -14.07 -7.55 -2.61
N ILE A 77 -13.58 -7.41 -1.39
CA ILE A 77 -14.18 -7.93 -0.17
C ILE A 77 -14.87 -6.79 0.57
N LEU A 78 -16.14 -6.99 0.89
CA LEU A 78 -16.88 -6.21 1.88
C LEU A 78 -17.00 -7.04 3.16
N PRO A 79 -16.34 -6.64 4.26
CA PRO A 79 -16.28 -7.45 5.48
C PRO A 79 -17.64 -7.53 6.19
N ALA A 80 -17.80 -8.48 7.09
CA ALA A 80 -18.95 -8.48 7.98
C ALA A 80 -18.83 -7.33 9.01
N LYS A 81 -19.97 -6.82 9.48
CA LYS A 81 -20.03 -5.72 10.45
C LYS A 81 -19.26 -6.00 11.75
N HIS A 82 -19.22 -7.27 12.18
CA HIS A 82 -18.49 -7.68 13.39
C HIS A 82 -16.98 -7.70 13.22
N GLU A 83 -16.46 -7.70 11.98
CA GLU A 83 -15.03 -7.69 11.67
C GLU A 83 -14.46 -6.26 11.60
N LEU A 84 -15.34 -5.25 11.45
CA LEU A 84 -14.93 -3.86 11.23
C LEU A 84 -13.97 -3.34 12.30
N ALA A 85 -14.32 -3.49 13.58
CA ALA A 85 -13.49 -2.93 14.67
C ALA A 85 -12.05 -3.48 14.67
N LYS A 86 -11.89 -4.77 14.38
CA LYS A 86 -10.58 -5.41 14.25
C LYS A 86 -9.81 -4.85 13.05
N LEU A 87 -10.43 -4.84 11.87
CA LEU A 87 -9.82 -4.35 10.63
C LEU A 87 -9.44 -2.87 10.71
N GLN A 88 -10.27 -2.03 11.34
CA GLN A 88 -9.97 -0.62 11.58
C GLN A 88 -8.77 -0.47 12.51
N THR A 89 -8.70 -1.29 13.57
CA THR A 89 -7.55 -1.30 14.48
C THR A 89 -6.27 -1.70 13.73
N GLU A 90 -6.31 -2.75 12.91
CA GLU A 90 -5.18 -3.18 12.08
C GLU A 90 -4.76 -2.09 11.09
N PHE A 91 -5.73 -1.42 10.44
CA PHE A 91 -5.48 -0.28 9.56
C PHE A 91 -4.72 0.84 10.29
N TRP A 92 -5.22 1.29 11.44
CA TRP A 92 -4.61 2.40 12.17
C TRP A 92 -3.33 2.01 12.92
N GLN A 93 -3.13 0.76 13.29
CA GLN A 93 -1.87 0.27 13.87
C GLN A 93 -0.74 0.22 12.85
N SER A 94 -1.06 -0.04 11.58
CA SER A 94 -0.09 0.10 10.48
C SER A 94 0.21 1.58 10.14
N PHE A 95 -0.60 2.51 10.64
CA PHE A 95 -0.39 3.95 10.54
C PHE A 95 0.45 4.42 11.75
N ASP A 96 1.76 4.23 11.69
CA ASP A 96 2.70 4.68 12.74
C ASP A 96 2.56 6.21 12.96
N PRO A 97 2.25 6.73 14.17
CA PRO A 97 2.10 8.17 14.41
C PRO A 97 3.42 8.93 14.59
N ALA A 98 4.57 8.23 14.64
CA ALA A 98 5.87 8.88 14.83
C ALA A 98 6.22 9.80 13.64
N THR A 99 6.92 10.91 13.89
CA THR A 99 7.36 11.78 12.80
C THR A 99 8.33 11.03 11.87
N ASP A 100 8.44 11.47 10.61
CA ASP A 100 9.37 10.83 9.67
C ASP A 100 10.82 10.92 10.18
N GLU A 101 11.19 11.96 10.92
CA GLU A 101 12.50 12.12 11.56
C GLU A 101 12.76 11.06 12.65
N GLU A 102 11.75 10.78 13.48
CA GLU A 102 11.84 9.73 14.52
C GLU A 102 11.95 8.32 13.91
N ARG A 103 11.23 8.08 12.81
CA ARG A 103 11.20 6.77 12.14
C ARG A 103 12.44 6.53 11.29
N LEU A 104 12.81 7.49 10.46
CA LEU A 104 13.96 7.37 9.56
C LEU A 104 15.28 7.48 10.34
N GLY A 105 15.29 8.14 11.50
CA GLY A 105 16.49 8.34 12.29
C GLY A 105 17.56 9.17 11.57
N VAL A 106 18.74 9.27 12.17
CA VAL A 106 19.86 10.06 11.63
C VAL A 106 20.50 9.35 10.42
N SER A 107 20.93 10.10 9.40
CA SER A 107 21.47 9.57 8.14
C SER A 107 22.69 8.66 8.33
N ASP A 108 23.57 8.99 9.28
CA ASP A 108 24.79 8.24 9.59
C ASP A 108 24.57 6.90 10.30
N LYS A 109 23.32 6.53 10.59
CA LYS A 109 22.98 5.26 11.26
C LYS A 109 21.94 4.49 10.45
N ARG A 110 22.03 3.16 10.52
CA ARG A 110 20.94 2.29 10.08
C ARG A 110 19.70 2.57 10.91
N SER A 111 18.53 2.43 10.29
CA SER A 111 17.23 2.48 10.96
C SER A 111 16.33 1.38 10.41
N SER A 112 15.39 0.89 11.22
CA SER A 112 14.38 -0.05 10.79
C SER A 112 13.04 0.67 10.74
N VAL A 113 12.45 0.75 9.55
CA VAL A 113 11.29 1.60 9.25
C VAL A 113 10.14 0.71 8.80
N CYS A 114 9.05 0.69 9.57
CA CYS A 114 7.79 0.10 9.12
C CYS A 114 7.23 0.96 8.00
N LEU A 115 7.19 0.45 6.76
CA LEU A 115 6.73 1.22 5.61
C LEU A 115 5.24 1.51 5.72
N ARG A 116 4.85 2.79 5.76
CA ARG A 116 3.42 3.15 5.67
C ARG A 116 2.93 2.94 4.25
N TRP A 117 1.63 2.84 4.11
CA TRP A 117 0.99 2.52 2.84
C TRP A 117 1.06 3.63 1.79
N ASP A 118 1.33 4.87 2.18
CA ASP A 118 1.56 6.01 1.27
C ASP A 118 3.05 6.27 1.01
N GLU A 119 3.94 5.42 1.52
CA GLU A 119 5.38 5.62 1.43
C GLU A 119 6.03 4.71 0.38
N ASN A 120 7.07 5.22 -0.25
CA ASN A 120 7.98 4.44 -1.10
C ASN A 120 9.43 4.74 -0.70
N PHE A 121 10.36 3.84 -1.05
CA PHE A 121 11.76 4.00 -0.66
C PHE A 121 12.41 5.22 -1.30
N THR A 122 12.05 5.63 -2.52
CA THR A 122 12.62 6.83 -3.13
C THR A 122 12.32 8.07 -2.29
N GLU A 123 11.08 8.26 -1.86
CA GLU A 123 10.69 9.40 -1.02
C GLU A 123 11.32 9.33 0.37
N LEU A 124 11.29 8.16 1.01
CA LEU A 124 11.85 7.98 2.35
C LEU A 124 13.37 8.15 2.38
N THR A 125 14.08 7.66 1.37
CA THR A 125 15.53 7.85 1.27
C THR A 125 15.90 9.31 1.00
N ARG A 126 15.15 10.01 0.15
CA ARG A 126 15.35 11.46 -0.04
C ARG A 126 15.13 12.25 1.25
N LYS A 127 14.15 11.86 2.07
CA LYS A 127 13.95 12.47 3.40
C LYS A 127 15.12 12.18 4.34
N LYS A 128 15.56 10.91 4.43
CA LYS A 128 16.64 10.49 5.34
C LYS A 128 18.02 11.06 4.95
N TYR A 129 18.32 11.15 3.65
CA TYR A 129 19.66 11.47 3.13
C TYR A 129 19.70 12.80 2.37
N ASN A 130 19.01 13.84 2.88
CA ASN A 130 19.09 15.21 2.36
C ASN A 130 18.90 15.33 0.83
N GLY A 131 17.90 14.64 0.30
CA GLY A 131 17.52 14.67 -1.12
C GLY A 131 18.17 13.59 -2.00
N ARG A 132 19.05 12.75 -1.47
CA ARG A 132 19.60 11.61 -2.21
C ARG A 132 18.59 10.48 -2.31
N ASP A 133 18.31 10.05 -3.54
CA ASP A 133 17.61 8.78 -3.79
C ASP A 133 18.56 7.61 -3.57
N ALA A 134 18.22 6.72 -2.65
CA ALA A 134 19.01 5.56 -2.28
C ALA A 134 18.16 4.27 -2.22
N ALA A 135 17.03 4.22 -2.94
CA ALA A 135 16.12 3.07 -2.92
C ALA A 135 16.82 1.74 -3.26
N ASN A 136 17.77 1.77 -4.22
CA ASN A 136 18.57 0.60 -4.59
C ASN A 136 19.40 0.03 -3.42
N ALA A 137 19.93 0.89 -2.56
CA ALA A 137 20.67 0.45 -1.38
C ALA A 137 19.74 -0.21 -0.35
N VAL A 138 18.51 0.31 -0.20
CA VAL A 138 17.47 -0.31 0.64
C VAL A 138 17.09 -1.68 0.08
N TYR A 139 16.91 -1.81 -1.24
CA TYR A 139 16.61 -3.11 -1.87
C TYR A 139 17.71 -4.15 -1.60
N GLU A 140 18.98 -3.80 -1.80
CA GLU A 140 20.09 -4.74 -1.55
C GLU A 140 20.23 -5.09 -0.06
N LEU A 141 20.10 -4.10 0.84
CA LEU A 141 20.20 -4.33 2.29
C LEU A 141 19.12 -5.28 2.80
N ASN A 142 17.90 -5.17 2.26
CA ASN A 142 16.77 -6.02 2.64
C ASN A 142 16.66 -7.30 1.79
N HIS A 143 17.69 -7.61 0.98
CA HIS A 143 17.72 -8.77 0.09
C HIS A 143 16.51 -8.88 -0.86
N MET A 144 16.00 -7.74 -1.29
CA MET A 144 14.85 -7.65 -2.18
C MET A 144 15.32 -7.86 -3.62
N THR A 145 14.89 -8.97 -4.22
CA THR A 145 15.30 -9.34 -5.58
C THR A 145 14.37 -8.72 -6.60
N PRO A 146 14.86 -7.95 -7.59
CA PRO A 146 14.03 -7.42 -8.66
C PRO A 146 13.55 -8.56 -9.56
N SER A 147 12.39 -8.38 -10.19
CA SER A 147 11.88 -9.34 -11.16
C SER A 147 12.30 -8.97 -12.58
N VAL A 148 12.49 -9.97 -13.43
CA VAL A 148 12.76 -9.77 -14.86
C VAL A 148 11.63 -10.37 -15.66
N THR A 149 11.04 -9.57 -16.54
CA THR A 149 10.04 -10.01 -17.51
C THR A 149 10.62 -9.90 -18.92
N VAL A 150 10.18 -10.77 -19.83
CA VAL A 150 10.56 -10.70 -21.24
C VAL A 150 9.32 -10.29 -22.03
N GLN A 151 9.38 -9.14 -22.68
CA GLN A 151 8.32 -8.65 -23.56
C GLN A 151 8.92 -8.35 -24.93
N ASP A 152 8.41 -8.99 -25.98
CA ASP A 152 8.88 -8.83 -27.36
C ASP A 152 10.40 -9.07 -27.55
N GLY A 153 10.97 -9.99 -26.77
CA GLY A 153 12.41 -10.30 -26.80
C GLY A 153 13.29 -9.32 -26.02
N VAL A 154 12.71 -8.31 -25.36
CA VAL A 154 13.41 -7.36 -24.50
C VAL A 154 13.22 -7.76 -23.03
N LYS A 155 14.33 -7.97 -22.31
CA LYS A 155 14.30 -8.15 -20.85
C LYS A 155 14.03 -6.80 -20.18
N GLN A 156 12.97 -6.72 -19.38
CA GLN A 156 12.64 -5.57 -18.53
C GLN A 156 12.83 -5.96 -17.07
N VAL A 157 13.45 -5.08 -16.29
CA VAL A 157 13.64 -5.27 -14.85
C VAL A 157 12.61 -4.42 -14.14
N SER A 158 11.80 -5.05 -13.29
CA SER A 158 10.86 -4.36 -12.42
C SER A 158 11.41 -4.31 -11.00
N GLU A 159 11.17 -3.18 -10.33
CA GLU A 159 11.57 -3.01 -8.94
C GLU A 159 10.88 -4.04 -8.02
N PRO A 160 11.52 -4.43 -6.91
CA PRO A 160 10.90 -5.32 -5.94
C PRO A 160 9.62 -4.72 -5.36
N ILE A 161 8.62 -5.57 -5.13
CA ILE A 161 7.36 -5.14 -4.51
C ILE A 161 7.62 -4.83 -3.02
N CYS A 162 7.33 -3.60 -2.63
CA CYS A 162 7.35 -3.16 -1.24
C CYS A 162 5.98 -3.39 -0.60
N GLN A 163 5.96 -4.02 0.57
CA GLN A 163 4.74 -4.32 1.32
C GLN A 163 4.60 -3.32 2.44
N ALA A 164 3.52 -2.54 2.41
CA ALA A 164 3.16 -1.67 3.52
C ALA A 164 2.89 -2.49 4.79
N GLY A 165 3.13 -1.89 5.95
CA GLY A 165 3.05 -2.56 7.25
C GLY A 165 4.24 -3.48 7.57
N ARG A 166 5.19 -3.64 6.64
CA ARG A 166 6.44 -4.38 6.87
C ARG A 166 7.58 -3.43 7.22
N SER A 167 8.43 -3.86 8.15
CA SER A 167 9.67 -3.17 8.49
C SER A 167 10.79 -3.48 7.50
N TYR A 168 11.49 -2.43 7.09
CA TYR A 168 12.64 -2.48 6.21
C TYR A 168 13.81 -1.72 6.82
N ASP A 169 15.01 -2.23 6.63
CA ASP A 169 16.22 -1.56 7.09
C ASP A 169 16.68 -0.53 6.07
N PHE A 170 16.93 0.69 6.55
CA PHE A 170 17.55 1.76 5.78
C PHE A 170 19.03 1.82 6.15
N PRO A 171 19.95 1.89 5.16
CA PRO A 171 21.39 1.88 5.42
C PRO A 171 21.88 3.12 6.17
N ALA A 172 23.06 3.04 6.79
CA ALA A 172 23.80 4.26 7.12
C ALA A 172 24.33 4.92 5.83
N GLU A 173 24.48 6.24 5.83
CA GLU A 173 24.88 7.01 4.65
C GLU A 173 26.19 6.52 4.02
N ILE A 174 27.15 6.10 4.85
CA ILE A 174 28.44 5.54 4.44
C ILE A 174 28.32 4.22 3.65
N GLU A 175 27.23 3.47 3.84
CA GLU A 175 27.02 2.15 3.22
C GLU A 175 26.37 2.24 1.84
N ILE A 176 25.73 3.38 1.52
CA ILE A 176 24.85 3.50 0.35
C ILE A 176 25.59 3.16 -0.94
N SER A 177 26.76 3.74 -1.17
CA SER A 177 27.49 3.58 -2.44
C SER A 177 27.92 2.13 -2.70
N GLU A 178 28.28 1.38 -1.65
CA GLU A 178 28.63 -0.05 -1.76
C GLU A 178 27.39 -0.88 -2.10
N LEU A 179 26.28 -0.65 -1.39
CA LEU A 179 25.02 -1.37 -1.60
C LEU A 179 24.42 -1.11 -2.98
N GLU A 180 24.45 0.14 -3.46
CA GLU A 180 24.01 0.48 -4.82
C GLU A 180 24.84 -0.23 -5.89
N THR A 181 26.15 -0.38 -5.66
CA THR A 181 27.04 -1.10 -6.57
C THR A 181 26.66 -2.58 -6.63
N LYS A 182 26.48 -3.22 -5.48
CA LYS A 182 26.03 -4.63 -5.39
C LYS A 182 24.68 -4.84 -6.06
N TYR A 183 23.72 -3.94 -5.86
CA TYR A 183 22.41 -4.02 -6.49
C TYR A 183 22.51 -3.95 -8.03
N LYS A 184 23.31 -3.02 -8.56
CA LYS A 184 23.55 -2.91 -10.00
C LYS A 184 24.22 -4.15 -10.58
N GLU A 185 25.16 -4.76 -9.86
CA GLU A 185 25.78 -6.02 -10.27
C GLU A 185 24.77 -7.18 -10.29
N ARG A 186 23.87 -7.24 -9.31
CA ARG A 186 22.79 -8.24 -9.27
C ARG A 186 21.87 -8.11 -10.49
N ILE A 187 21.43 -6.88 -10.80
CA ILE A 187 20.62 -6.61 -12.00
C ILE A 187 21.36 -7.05 -13.28
N LYS A 188 22.65 -6.73 -13.41
CA LYS A 188 23.44 -7.16 -14.58
C LYS A 188 23.45 -8.68 -14.73
N ARG A 189 23.61 -9.44 -13.64
CA ARG A 189 23.58 -10.91 -13.69
C ARG A 189 22.21 -11.41 -14.16
N LEU A 190 21.12 -10.87 -13.60
CA LEU A 190 19.75 -11.22 -13.98
C LEU A 190 19.41 -10.91 -15.46
N LEU A 191 20.11 -9.96 -16.08
CA LEU A 191 19.92 -9.63 -17.49
C LEU A 191 20.74 -10.51 -18.45
N VAL A 192 21.85 -11.09 -17.97
CA VAL A 192 22.70 -11.97 -18.78
C VAL A 192 22.14 -13.40 -18.84
N ASP A 193 21.53 -13.88 -17.76
CA ASP A 193 20.84 -15.18 -17.66
C ASP A 193 19.48 -15.14 -18.37
#